data_AF-A0A4U7EXK6-F1
#
_entry.id   AF-A0A4U7EXK6-F1
#
_cell.length_a   1.000
_cell.length_b   1.000
_cell.length_c   1.000
_cell.angle_alpha   90.00
_cell.angle_beta   90.00
_cell.angle_gamma   90.00
#
_symmetry.space_group_name_H-M   'P 1'
#
loop_
_entity.id
_entity.type
_entity.pdbx_description
1 polymer ?
#
loop_
_entity_poly.entity_id
_entity_poly.type
_entity_poly.pdbx_seq_one_letter_code
_entity_poly.pdbx_strand_id
1 'polypeptide(L)'
;TYSAEEAADMGMVNEAVPHDDLESVAVEWADEMTKKSPTAMRMLKYAFNMTDDGMVGQQVFSGEATRLAYMTEEAQEGRDAFLEKREPGFREFPWHY
;
A
#
# COMPACT_ATOMS: atom_id res chain seq x y z
N THR A 1 -16.26 -29.60 -9.61
CA THR A 1 -16.89 -28.43 -8.95
C THR A 1 -16.54 -28.50 -7.49
N TYR A 2 -16.37 -27.36 -6.82
CA TYR A 2 -16.00 -27.31 -5.41
C TYR A 2 -17.04 -26.50 -4.62
N SER A 3 -17.29 -26.87 -3.37
CA SER A 3 -18.08 -26.09 -2.42
C SER A 3 -17.31 -24.87 -1.91
N ALA A 4 -17.99 -23.94 -1.22
CA ALA A 4 -17.34 -22.80 -0.58
C ALA A 4 -16.38 -23.25 0.54
N GLU A 5 -16.73 -24.30 1.29
CA GLU A 5 -15.89 -24.88 2.34
C GLU A 5 -14.62 -25.49 1.75
N GLU A 6 -14.74 -26.30 0.69
CA GLU A 6 -13.60 -26.88 -0.02
C GLU A 6 -12.68 -25.79 -0.57
N ALA A 7 -13.25 -24.68 -1.07
CA ALA A 7 -12.48 -23.54 -1.56
C ALA A 7 -11.75 -22.77 -0.45
N ALA A 8 -12.31 -22.72 0.76
CA ALA A 8 -11.68 -22.12 1.92
C ALA A 8 -10.51 -22.98 2.42
N ASP A 9 -10.69 -24.31 2.46
CA ASP A 9 -9.62 -25.26 2.81
C ASP A 9 -8.44 -25.19 1.82
N MET A 10 -8.71 -24.89 0.55
CA MET A 10 -7.67 -24.66 -0.48
C MET A 10 -6.98 -23.29 -0.37
N GLY A 11 -7.53 -22.35 0.41
CA GLY A 11 -6.98 -21.00 0.60
C GLY A 11 -7.35 -19.97 -0.46
N MET A 12 -8.27 -20.28 -1.38
CA MET A 12 -8.74 -19.33 -2.41
C MET A 12 -10.01 -18.56 -2.00
N VAL A 13 -10.67 -18.99 -0.92
CA VAL A 13 -11.74 -18.27 -0.23
C VAL A 13 -11.29 -18.02 1.20
N ASN A 14 -11.51 -16.82 1.74
CA ASN A 14 -11.11 -16.51 3.11
C ASN A 14 -12.06 -17.09 4.16
N GLU A 15 -13.37 -17.07 3.90
CA GLU A 15 -14.40 -17.62 4.79
C GLU A 15 -15.64 -18.06 4.00
N ALA A 16 -16.23 -19.19 4.35
CA ALA A 16 -17.49 -19.68 3.80
C ALA A 16 -18.64 -19.39 4.79
N VAL A 17 -19.65 -18.64 4.36
CA VAL A 17 -20.76 -18.17 5.20
C VAL A 17 -22.12 -18.57 4.63
N PRO A 18 -23.20 -18.60 5.44
CA PRO A 18 -24.56 -18.80 4.94
C PRO A 18 -24.92 -17.77 3.87
N HIS A 19 -25.73 -18.18 2.89
CA HIS A 19 -26.09 -17.32 1.74
C HIS A 19 -26.74 -16.00 2.18
N ASP A 20 -27.63 -16.06 3.18
CA ASP A 20 -28.37 -14.90 3.68
C ASP A 20 -27.46 -13.88 4.42
N ASP A 21 -26.26 -14.30 4.84
CA ASP A 21 -25.29 -13.48 5.58
C ASP A 21 -24.15 -12.95 4.69
N LEU A 22 -24.08 -13.34 3.41
CA LEU A 22 -22.94 -13.03 2.55
C LEU A 22 -22.66 -11.52 2.47
N GLU A 23 -23.70 -10.70 2.25
CA GLU A 23 -23.53 -9.26 2.13
C GLU A 23 -23.22 -8.59 3.47
N SER A 24 -23.82 -9.05 4.57
CA SER A 24 -23.60 -8.47 5.90
C SER A 24 -22.17 -8.68 6.35
N VAL A 25 -21.63 -9.90 6.20
CA VAL A 25 -20.23 -10.22 6.51
C VAL A 25 -19.26 -9.46 5.60
N ALA A 26 -19.57 -9.34 4.30
CA ALA A 26 -18.73 -8.56 3.38
C ALA A 26 -18.64 -7.08 3.77
N VAL A 27 -19.76 -6.47 4.18
CA VAL A 27 -19.80 -5.08 4.65
C VAL A 27 -19.05 -4.92 5.98
N GLU A 28 -19.19 -5.87 6.91
CA GLU A 28 -18.44 -5.86 8.18
C GLU A 28 -16.92 -5.86 7.91
N TRP A 29 -16.44 -6.73 7.02
CA TRP A 29 -15.03 -6.79 6.66
C TRP A 29 -14.54 -5.51 5.99
N ALA A 30 -15.35 -4.93 5.10
CA ALA A 30 -15.03 -3.66 4.47
C ALA A 30 -14.92 -2.54 5.51
N ASP A 31 -15.86 -2.46 6.46
CA ASP A 31 -15.83 -1.49 7.55
C ASP A 31 -14.56 -1.65 8.40
N GLU A 32 -14.18 -2.88 8.75
CA GLU A 32 -12.94 -3.17 9.46
C GLU A 32 -11.67 -2.72 8.74
N MET A 33 -11.62 -2.89 7.41
CA MET A 33 -10.52 -2.40 6.58
C MET A 33 -10.47 -0.86 6.54
N THR A 34 -11.63 -0.19 6.49
CA THR A 34 -11.68 1.28 6.44
C THR A 34 -11.24 1.96 7.73
N LYS A 35 -11.26 1.24 8.86
CA LYS A 35 -10.74 1.72 10.16
C LYS A 35 -9.21 1.72 10.24
N LYS A 36 -8.49 1.16 9.25
CA LYS A 36 -7.02 1.08 9.26
C LYS A 36 -6.38 2.28 8.56
N SER A 37 -5.07 2.47 8.75
CA SER A 37 -4.33 3.55 8.07
C SER A 37 -4.40 3.39 6.55
N PRO A 38 -4.95 4.38 5.80
CA PRO A 38 -5.05 4.28 4.34
C PRO A 38 -3.69 4.14 3.64
N THR A 39 -2.64 4.74 4.21
CA THR A 39 -1.27 4.57 3.72
C THR A 39 -0.79 3.14 3.93
N ALA A 40 -1.00 2.57 5.12
CA ALA A 40 -0.61 1.18 5.39
C ALA A 40 -1.36 0.21 4.47
N MET A 41 -2.68 0.37 4.32
CA MET A 41 -3.51 -0.48 3.45
C MET A 41 -3.00 -0.47 2.00
N ARG A 42 -2.67 0.72 1.46
CA ARG A 42 -2.15 0.85 0.11
C ARG A 42 -0.76 0.24 -0.06
N MET A 43 0.15 0.52 0.87
CA MET A 43 1.51 -0.02 0.83
C MET A 43 1.54 -1.55 0.96
N LEU A 44 0.72 -2.12 1.85
CA LEU A 44 0.62 -3.57 2.03
C LEU A 44 0.12 -4.26 0.76
N LYS A 45 -0.95 -3.73 0.13
CA LYS A 45 -1.43 -4.27 -1.14
C LYS A 45 -0.32 -4.30 -2.20
N TYR A 46 0.42 -3.21 -2.36
CA TYR A 46 1.49 -3.15 -3.35
C TYR A 46 2.71 -4.01 -2.98
N ALA A 47 2.99 -4.18 -1.69
CA ALA A 47 4.05 -5.09 -1.23
C ALA A 47 3.71 -6.56 -1.53
N PHE A 48 2.47 -6.98 -1.26
CA PHE A 48 2.01 -8.34 -1.60
C PHE A 48 1.99 -8.59 -3.10
N ASN A 49 1.61 -7.59 -3.91
CA ASN A 49 1.68 -7.70 -5.36
C ASN A 49 3.12 -7.75 -5.90
N MET A 50 4.05 -7.00 -5.30
CA MET A 50 5.41 -6.84 -5.82
C MET A 50 6.15 -8.16 -6.00
N THR A 51 5.93 -9.13 -5.12
CA THR A 51 6.64 -10.43 -5.20
C THR A 51 6.35 -11.17 -6.51
N ASP A 52 5.16 -10.97 -7.10
CA ASP A 52 4.71 -11.74 -8.26
C ASP A 52 4.60 -10.87 -9.53
N ASP A 53 4.38 -9.56 -9.40
CA ASP A 53 4.18 -8.63 -10.53
C ASP A 53 5.49 -8.10 -11.15
N GLY A 54 6.65 -8.53 -10.65
CA GLY A 54 7.97 -8.18 -11.17
C GLY A 54 8.19 -6.67 -11.32
N MET A 55 8.62 -6.22 -12.50
CA MET A 55 8.93 -4.81 -12.76
C MET A 55 7.70 -3.89 -12.62
N VAL A 56 6.50 -4.39 -12.96
CA VAL A 56 5.26 -3.62 -12.81
C VAL A 56 4.93 -3.46 -11.32
N GLY A 57 5.06 -4.53 -10.53
CA GLY A 57 4.89 -4.47 -9.08
C GLY A 57 5.88 -3.50 -8.41
N GLN A 58 7.15 -3.54 -8.84
CA GLN A 58 8.17 -2.61 -8.38
C GLN A 58 7.80 -1.15 -8.72
N GLN A 59 7.32 -0.89 -9.94
CA GLN A 59 6.91 0.46 -10.34
C GLN A 59 5.78 0.99 -9.45
N VAL A 60 4.75 0.19 -9.19
CA VAL A 60 3.58 0.64 -8.42
C VAL A 60 3.96 0.94 -6.96
N PHE A 61 4.73 0.06 -6.32
CA PHE A 61 5.17 0.28 -4.95
C PHE A 61 6.15 1.45 -4.82
N SER A 62 7.15 1.52 -5.71
CA SER A 62 8.14 2.61 -5.69
C SER A 62 7.51 3.98 -5.97
N GLY A 63 6.43 4.04 -6.75
CA GLY A 63 5.63 5.25 -6.94
C GLY A 63 5.03 5.77 -5.63
N GLU A 64 4.53 4.90 -4.75
CA GLU A 64 4.03 5.33 -3.44
C GLU A 64 5.14 5.65 -2.44
N ALA A 65 6.27 4.93 -2.48
CA ALA A 65 7.45 5.32 -1.72
C ALA A 65 7.94 6.73 -2.12
N THR A 66 7.91 7.04 -3.42
CA THR A 66 8.21 8.38 -3.95
C THR A 66 7.20 9.41 -3.46
N ARG A 67 5.90 9.10 -3.43
CA ARG A 67 4.86 9.98 -2.86
C ARG A 67 5.15 10.31 -1.39
N LEU A 68 5.58 9.33 -0.60
CA LEU A 68 5.95 9.53 0.80
C LEU A 68 7.19 10.42 0.93
N ALA A 69 8.20 10.20 0.09
CA ALA A 69 9.40 11.05 0.05
C ALA A 69 9.05 12.52 -0.26
N TYR A 70 8.11 12.78 -1.17
CA TYR A 70 7.66 14.15 -1.48
C TYR A 70 7.03 14.90 -0.29
N MET A 71 6.63 14.20 0.78
CA MET A 71 6.05 14.83 1.96
C MET A 71 7.10 15.34 2.97
N THR A 72 8.38 15.03 2.78
CA THR A 72 9.45 15.39 3.73
C THR A 72 9.95 16.82 3.53
N GLU A 73 10.63 17.36 4.54
CA GLU A 73 11.34 18.65 4.45
C GLU A 73 12.51 18.58 3.46
N GLU A 74 13.18 17.43 3.35
CA GLU A 74 14.26 17.20 2.37
C GLU A 74 13.76 17.39 0.93
N ALA A 75 12.58 16.86 0.60
CA ALA A 75 11.99 17.06 -0.73
C ALA A 75 11.57 18.51 -0.97
N GLN A 76 11.13 19.22 0.07
CA GLN A 76 10.81 20.66 -0.01
C GLN A 76 12.08 21.48 -0.31
N GLU A 77 13.17 21.22 0.40
CA GLU A 77 14.47 21.87 0.15
C GLU A 77 14.96 21.64 -1.29
N GLY A 78 14.88 20.41 -1.78
CA GLY A 78 15.25 20.10 -3.17
C GLY A 78 14.41 20.87 -4.20
N ARG A 79 13.09 20.96 -3.98
CA ARG A 79 12.17 21.74 -4.83
C ARG A 79 12.51 23.23 -4.80
N ASP A 80 12.68 23.79 -3.62
CA ASP A 80 12.86 25.24 -3.44
C ASP A 80 14.23 25.69 -3.97
N ALA A 81 15.29 24.93 -3.69
CA ALA A 81 16.61 25.18 -4.25
C ALA A 81 16.62 25.20 -5.79
N PHE A 82 15.87 24.29 -6.43
CA PHE A 82 15.72 24.25 -7.89
C PHE A 82 15.01 25.51 -8.42
N LEU A 83 13.91 25.92 -7.80
CA LEU A 83 13.16 27.12 -8.20
C LEU A 83 13.97 28.41 -8.00
N GLU A 84 14.75 28.45 -6.92
CA GLU A 84 15.62 29.57 -6.55
C GLU A 84 16.97 29.57 -7.28
N LYS A 85 17.28 28.51 -8.04
CA LYS A 85 18.55 28.31 -8.76
C LYS A 85 19.77 28.39 -7.84
N ARG A 86 19.67 27.83 -6.65
CA ARG A 86 20.76 27.68 -5.69
C ARG A 86 21.10 26.22 -5.46
N GLU A 87 22.24 25.97 -4.85
CA GLU A 87 22.61 24.63 -4.39
C GLU A 87 21.71 24.21 -3.20
N PRO A 88 21.22 22.95 -3.15
CA PRO A 88 20.45 22.44 -2.01
C PRO A 88 21.32 22.11 -0.79
N GLY A 89 20.76 22.33 0.40
CA GLY A 89 21.37 22.15 1.71
C GLY A 89 21.27 20.73 2.28
N PHE A 90 21.43 19.66 1.48
CA PHE A 90 21.14 18.30 1.94
C PHE A 90 22.01 17.77 3.11
N ARG A 91 23.09 18.47 3.46
CA ARG A 91 23.94 18.10 4.62
C ARG A 91 23.23 18.22 5.96
N GLU A 92 22.10 18.91 6.02
CA GLU A 92 21.31 19.09 7.24
C GLU A 92 20.46 17.86 7.59
N PHE A 93 20.25 16.94 6.63
CA PHE A 93 19.47 15.73 6.84
C PHE A 93 20.39 14.55 7.21
N PRO A 94 20.03 13.74 8.22
CA PRO A 94 20.85 12.63 8.68
C PRO A 94 20.91 11.47 7.67
N TRP A 95 22.08 10.84 7.56
CA TRP A 95 22.21 9.59 6.84
C TRP A 95 21.72 8.42 7.69
N HIS A 96 20.64 7.78 7.24
CA HIS A 96 20.12 6.54 7.84
C HIS A 96 20.61 5.35 7.00
N TYR A 97 21.64 4.66 7.49
CA TYR A 97 22.17 3.41 6.91
C TYR A 97 22.39 2.37 8.01
#